data_AF-A0A0K1P7M4-F1
#
_entry.id   AF-A0A0K1P7M4-F1
#
_cell.length_a   1.000
_cell.length_b   1.000
_cell.length_c   1.000
_cell.angle_alpha   90.00
_cell.angle_beta   90.00
_cell.angle_gamma   90.00
#
_symmetry.space_group_name_H-M   'P 1'
#
loop_
_entity.id
_entity.type
_entity.pdbx_description
1 polymer ?
#
loop_
_entity_poly.entity_id
_entity_poly.type
_entity_poly.pdbx_seq_one_letter_code
_entity_poly.pdbx_strand_id
1 'polypeptide(L)'
;MAKQKMKKSKEVLEKLKYKKYSPSNIILNTIIATTRIIMLVFAFAAPALFILAIIYDQGIRSLFLFCLSLIVYQKGHVYEQSYNNIAWWVFIPCAILILIICFILGLAFPFISKNSWNQRAVLAFNLLFWPILFGSIIYIINYTIPYFGSFGEVGSSSSIDENNVVDWYYNALKNNYSYTSFWMIIIQSIYVIIFGFGIFTIFEADLARRYKIFYFDERINNPDNYSMYNHVLEGKLNFGEVEGTEIGKELKRLNKEERDYQENLRINYIMELKKKRHERKNAKKSKHNKKT
;
A
#
# COMPACT_ATOMS: atom_id res chain seq x y z
N MET A 1 -25.89 44.19 -8.70
CA MET A 1 -24.58 43.59 -8.33
C MET A 1 -24.56 42.06 -8.21
N ALA A 2 -25.62 41.38 -7.72
CA ALA A 2 -25.62 39.91 -7.56
C ALA A 2 -25.48 39.10 -8.88
N LYS A 3 -26.14 39.54 -9.97
CA LYS A 3 -26.04 38.91 -11.31
C LYS A 3 -24.61 38.89 -11.88
N GLN A 4 -23.81 39.93 -11.63
CA GLN A 4 -22.41 40.00 -12.08
C GLN A 4 -21.50 39.06 -11.28
N LYS A 5 -21.76 38.86 -9.98
CA LYS A 5 -21.04 37.88 -9.16
C LYS A 5 -21.33 36.44 -9.60
N MET A 6 -22.58 36.11 -9.94
CA MET A 6 -22.93 34.79 -10.48
C MET A 6 -22.30 34.50 -11.85
N LYS A 7 -22.30 35.46 -12.78
CA LYS A 7 -21.64 35.29 -14.11
C LYS A 7 -20.13 35.03 -13.96
N LYS A 8 -19.44 35.81 -13.12
CA LYS A 8 -18.01 35.58 -12.80
C LYS A 8 -17.76 34.23 -12.13
N SER A 9 -18.70 33.74 -11.31
CA SER A 9 -18.59 32.41 -10.69
C SER A 9 -18.69 31.29 -11.73
N LYS A 10 -19.64 31.37 -12.66
CA LYS A 10 -19.82 30.37 -13.73
C LYS A 10 -18.62 30.30 -14.69
N GLU A 11 -18.08 31.45 -15.14
CA GLU A 11 -16.87 31.48 -15.98
C GLU A 11 -15.63 30.90 -15.27
N VAL A 12 -15.54 31.09 -13.94
CA VAL A 12 -14.44 30.54 -13.14
C VAL A 12 -14.59 29.03 -12.98
N LEU A 13 -15.81 28.53 -12.81
CA LEU A 13 -16.14 27.11 -12.79
C LEU A 13 -15.80 26.43 -14.12
N GLU A 14 -16.14 27.06 -15.25
CA GLU A 14 -15.77 26.57 -16.58
C GLU A 14 -14.25 26.58 -16.79
N LYS A 15 -13.56 27.68 -16.46
CA LYS A 15 -12.08 27.74 -16.56
C LYS A 15 -11.39 26.71 -15.65
N LEU A 16 -11.95 26.40 -14.49
CA LEU A 16 -11.46 25.32 -13.61
C LEU A 16 -11.76 23.93 -14.18
N LYS A 17 -12.92 23.74 -14.83
CA LYS A 17 -13.26 22.53 -15.60
C LYS A 17 -12.24 22.31 -16.71
N TYR A 18 -12.00 23.31 -17.57
CA TYR A 18 -11.02 23.22 -18.66
C TYR A 18 -9.57 23.00 -18.17
N LYS A 19 -9.21 23.54 -17.00
CA LYS A 19 -7.90 23.26 -16.39
C LYS A 19 -7.78 21.82 -15.87
N LYS A 20 -8.88 21.19 -15.45
CA LYS A 20 -8.95 19.76 -15.10
C LYS A 20 -8.78 18.87 -16.35
N TYR A 21 -9.21 19.33 -17.53
CA TYR A 21 -9.12 18.65 -18.83
C TYR A 21 -7.98 19.15 -19.75
N SER A 22 -6.90 19.69 -19.17
CA SER A 22 -5.65 19.90 -19.93
C SER A 22 -5.16 18.55 -20.50
N PRO A 23 -4.68 18.46 -21.75
CA PRO A 23 -4.16 17.21 -22.33
C PRO A 23 -3.09 16.56 -21.45
N SER A 24 -2.27 17.38 -20.78
CA SER A 24 -1.25 16.93 -19.83
C SER A 24 -1.84 16.26 -18.58
N ASN A 25 -3.01 16.69 -18.10
CA ASN A 25 -3.71 16.04 -16.97
C ASN A 25 -4.39 14.74 -17.39
N ILE A 26 -4.86 14.65 -18.64
CA ILE A 26 -5.44 13.41 -19.18
C ILE A 26 -4.36 12.35 -19.31
N ILE A 27 -3.22 12.67 -19.92
CA ILE A 27 -2.07 11.75 -20.07
C ILE A 27 -1.57 11.27 -18.70
N LEU A 28 -1.40 12.19 -17.74
CA LEU A 28 -0.96 11.85 -16.39
C LEU A 28 -1.94 10.91 -15.68
N ASN A 29 -3.24 11.17 -15.78
CA ASN A 29 -4.27 10.31 -15.19
C ASN A 29 -4.33 8.94 -15.86
N THR A 30 -4.14 8.86 -17.18
CA THR A 30 -4.06 7.59 -17.91
C THR A 30 -2.86 6.77 -17.44
N ILE A 31 -1.67 7.38 -17.32
CA ILE A 31 -0.47 6.71 -16.81
C ILE A 31 -0.73 6.16 -15.40
N ILE A 32 -1.29 6.98 -14.49
CA ILE A 32 -1.62 6.54 -13.12
C ILE A 32 -2.60 5.37 -13.12
N ALA A 33 -3.65 5.41 -13.94
CA ALA A 33 -4.61 4.33 -14.04
C ALA A 33 -3.96 3.04 -14.57
N THR A 34 -3.17 3.12 -15.65
CA THR A 34 -2.46 1.98 -16.22
C THR A 34 -1.47 1.37 -15.23
N THR A 35 -0.67 2.18 -14.54
CA THR A 35 0.28 1.68 -13.53
C THR A 35 -0.44 0.98 -12.39
N ARG A 36 -1.59 1.49 -11.92
CA ARG A 36 -2.39 0.81 -10.88
C ARG A 36 -2.93 -0.54 -11.34
N ILE A 37 -3.38 -0.67 -12.58
CA ILE A 37 -3.83 -1.95 -13.14
C ILE A 37 -2.65 -2.94 -13.19
N ILE A 38 -1.48 -2.50 -13.67
CA ILE A 38 -0.27 -3.33 -13.70
C ILE A 38 0.13 -3.78 -12.29
N MET A 39 0.10 -2.87 -11.30
CA MET A 39 0.39 -3.19 -9.90
C MET A 39 -0.58 -4.24 -9.34
N LEU A 40 -1.87 -4.14 -9.67
CA LEU A 40 -2.89 -5.08 -9.23
C LEU A 40 -2.69 -6.46 -9.85
N VAL A 41 -2.44 -6.53 -11.17
CA VAL A 41 -2.12 -7.81 -11.84
C VAL A 41 -0.84 -8.42 -11.26
N PHE A 42 0.18 -7.60 -11.02
CA PHE A 42 1.42 -8.04 -10.41
C PHE A 42 1.23 -8.60 -8.99
N ALA A 43 0.35 -8.00 -8.19
CA ALA A 43 0.05 -8.46 -6.84
C ALA A 43 -0.52 -9.89 -6.80
N PHE A 44 -1.17 -10.35 -7.88
CA PHE A 44 -1.63 -11.73 -8.03
C PHE A 44 -0.57 -12.66 -8.63
N ALA A 45 0.24 -12.16 -9.57
CA ALA A 45 1.29 -12.96 -10.21
C ALA A 45 2.49 -13.23 -9.30
N ALA A 46 2.91 -12.25 -8.50
CA ALA A 46 4.10 -12.35 -7.65
C ALA A 46 4.02 -13.47 -6.60
N PRO A 47 2.89 -13.68 -5.88
CA PRO A 47 2.74 -14.83 -4.99
C PRO A 47 2.96 -16.16 -5.71
N ALA A 48 2.40 -16.36 -6.90
CA ALA A 48 2.58 -17.60 -7.65
C ALA A 48 4.06 -17.87 -7.97
N LEU A 49 4.82 -16.84 -8.35
CA LEU A 49 6.26 -16.96 -8.60
C LEU A 49 7.05 -17.27 -7.32
N PHE A 50 6.67 -16.69 -6.18
CA PHE A 50 7.27 -17.03 -4.88
C PHE A 50 7.03 -18.49 -4.49
N ILE A 51 5.83 -19.01 -4.72
CA ILE A 51 5.48 -20.40 -4.44
C ILE A 51 6.32 -21.33 -5.31
N LEU A 52 6.42 -21.04 -6.61
CA LEU A 52 7.26 -21.81 -7.53
C LEU A 52 8.72 -21.80 -7.09
N ALA A 53 9.24 -20.66 -6.66
CA ALA A 53 10.60 -20.57 -6.13
C ALA A 53 10.80 -21.43 -4.87
N ILE A 54 9.84 -21.47 -3.93
CA ILE A 54 9.92 -22.34 -2.74
C ILE A 54 9.91 -23.83 -3.12
N ILE A 55 9.15 -24.21 -4.13
CA ILE A 55 9.01 -25.62 -4.55
C ILE A 55 10.23 -26.10 -5.35
N TYR A 56 10.72 -25.27 -6.28
CA TYR A 56 11.71 -25.68 -7.27
C TYR A 56 13.15 -25.27 -6.93
N ASP A 57 13.36 -24.24 -6.10
CA ASP A 57 14.71 -23.85 -5.68
C ASP A 57 15.15 -24.65 -4.46
N GLN A 58 16.20 -25.47 -4.63
CA GLN A 58 16.73 -26.31 -3.57
C GLN A 58 17.32 -25.50 -2.40
N GLY A 59 17.88 -24.32 -2.68
CA GLY A 59 18.44 -23.43 -1.66
C GLY A 59 17.36 -22.82 -0.78
N ILE A 60 16.31 -22.25 -1.38
CA ILE A 60 15.16 -21.68 -0.65
C ILE A 60 14.40 -22.76 0.11
N ARG A 61 14.20 -23.93 -0.51
CA ARG A 61 13.58 -25.08 0.17
C ARG A 61 14.38 -25.50 1.40
N SER A 62 15.70 -25.61 1.27
CA SER A 62 16.58 -25.97 2.39
C SER A 62 16.59 -24.87 3.45
N LEU A 63 16.51 -23.60 3.06
CA LEU A 63 16.41 -22.47 4.00
C LEU A 63 15.11 -22.52 4.81
N PHE A 64 13.99 -22.75 4.13
CA PHE A 64 12.68 -22.87 4.78
C PHE A 64 12.69 -24.04 5.77
N LEU A 65 13.16 -25.21 5.34
CA LEU A 65 13.22 -26.40 6.18
C LEU A 65 14.23 -26.26 7.33
N PHE A 66 15.34 -25.55 7.12
CA PHE A 66 16.27 -25.23 8.19
C PHE A 66 15.62 -24.33 9.25
N CYS A 67 14.95 -23.24 8.85
CA CYS A 67 14.21 -22.38 9.77
C CYS A 67 13.13 -23.17 10.53
N LEU A 68 12.44 -24.08 9.85
CA LEU A 68 11.44 -24.95 10.45
C LEU A 68 12.05 -25.93 11.45
N SER A 69 13.22 -26.48 11.11
CA SER A 69 13.96 -27.41 11.96
C SER A 69 14.31 -26.80 13.31
N LEU A 70 14.66 -25.51 13.33
CA LEU A 70 14.98 -24.76 14.54
C LEU A 70 13.79 -24.50 15.46
N ILE A 71 12.56 -24.54 14.93
CA ILE A 71 11.32 -24.26 15.69
C ILE A 71 10.69 -25.56 16.19
N VAL A 72 10.63 -26.57 15.33
CA VAL A 72 9.81 -27.78 15.55
C VAL A 72 10.60 -28.91 16.21
N TYR A 73 11.91 -29.00 15.95
CA TYR A 73 12.70 -30.17 16.30
C TYR A 73 13.66 -29.86 17.45
N GLN A 74 13.90 -30.86 18.29
CA GLN A 74 14.86 -30.76 19.37
C GLN A 74 16.26 -31.02 18.84
N LYS A 75 17.23 -30.20 19.27
CA LYS A 75 18.63 -30.37 18.89
C LYS A 75 19.14 -31.74 19.37
N GLY A 76 19.97 -32.39 18.53
CA GLY A 76 20.61 -33.67 18.85
C GLY A 76 19.70 -34.89 18.72
N HIS A 77 18.46 -34.73 18.25
CA HIS A 77 17.55 -35.85 17.99
C HIS A 77 17.51 -36.19 16.50
N VAL A 78 17.46 -37.48 16.21
CA VAL A 78 17.25 -38.02 14.88
C VAL A 78 15.76 -38.29 14.70
N TYR A 79 15.19 -37.88 13.58
CA TYR A 79 13.78 -38.06 13.25
C TYR A 79 13.66 -38.76 11.91
N GLU A 80 12.69 -39.67 11.78
CA GLU A 80 12.44 -40.34 10.51
C GLU A 80 12.01 -39.35 9.42
N GLN A 81 12.43 -39.61 8.19
CA GLN A 81 12.08 -38.83 7.01
C GLN A 81 10.56 -38.67 6.80
N SER A 82 9.76 -39.63 7.27
CA SER A 82 8.29 -39.59 7.25
C SER A 82 7.72 -38.35 7.94
N TYR A 83 8.24 -38.01 9.13
CA TYR A 83 7.83 -36.83 9.90
C TYR A 83 8.22 -35.54 9.20
N ASN A 84 9.41 -35.48 8.60
CA ASN A 84 9.88 -34.32 7.84
C ASN A 84 9.01 -34.05 6.61
N ASN A 85 8.58 -35.12 5.92
CA ASN A 85 7.65 -35.01 4.78
C ASN A 85 6.28 -34.50 5.22
N ILE A 86 5.72 -34.99 6.33
CA ILE A 86 4.44 -34.52 6.87
C ILE A 86 4.54 -33.03 7.24
N ALA A 87 5.59 -32.64 7.96
CA ALA A 87 5.82 -31.24 8.31
C ALA A 87 5.86 -30.35 7.06
N TRP A 88 6.62 -30.75 6.02
CA TRP A 88 6.67 -30.03 4.75
C TRP A 88 5.30 -29.83 4.11
N TRP A 89 4.47 -30.88 4.04
CA TRP A 89 3.12 -30.81 3.45
C TRP A 89 2.13 -29.98 4.26
N VAL A 90 2.33 -29.81 5.57
CA VAL A 90 1.49 -28.96 6.41
C VAL A 90 1.93 -27.49 6.36
N PHE A 91 3.22 -27.23 6.47
CA PHE A 91 3.74 -25.88 6.61
C PHE A 91 3.82 -25.11 5.29
N ILE A 92 3.99 -25.77 4.13
CA ILE A 92 3.95 -25.08 2.85
C ILE A 92 2.58 -24.45 2.59
N PRO A 93 1.44 -25.17 2.62
CA PRO A 93 0.14 -24.54 2.39
C PRO A 93 -0.12 -23.35 3.32
N CYS A 94 0.28 -23.45 4.59
CA CYS A 94 0.21 -22.33 5.52
C CYS A 94 1.08 -21.15 5.08
N ALA A 95 2.35 -21.39 4.70
CA ALA A 95 3.24 -20.35 4.21
C ALA A 95 2.73 -19.69 2.92
N ILE A 96 2.16 -20.48 2.00
CA ILE A 96 1.52 -20.00 0.76
C ILE A 96 0.36 -19.07 1.10
N LEU A 97 -0.53 -19.51 2.00
CA LEU A 97 -1.71 -18.75 2.37
C LEU A 97 -1.32 -17.43 3.05
N ILE A 98 -0.34 -17.47 3.96
CA ILE A 98 0.22 -16.26 4.60
C ILE A 98 0.81 -15.33 3.54
N LEU A 99 1.59 -15.86 2.60
CA LEU A 99 2.21 -15.05 1.55
C LEU A 99 1.18 -14.37 0.66
N ILE A 100 0.14 -15.08 0.23
CA ILE A 100 -0.98 -14.52 -0.53
C ILE A 100 -1.67 -13.41 0.28
N ILE A 101 -1.98 -13.65 1.56
CA ILE A 101 -2.59 -12.63 2.43
C ILE A 101 -1.68 -11.41 2.56
N CYS A 102 -0.38 -11.60 2.77
CA CYS A 102 0.59 -10.51 2.86
C CYS A 102 0.65 -9.68 1.57
N PHE A 103 0.62 -10.32 0.39
CA PHE A 103 0.58 -9.59 -0.88
C PHE A 103 -0.76 -8.88 -1.10
N ILE A 104 -1.89 -9.50 -0.77
CA ILE A 104 -3.20 -8.87 -0.94
C ILE A 104 -3.36 -7.68 0.02
N LEU A 105 -3.06 -7.85 1.31
CA LEU A 105 -3.20 -6.79 2.31
C LEU A 105 -2.08 -5.74 2.26
N GLY A 106 -0.88 -6.13 1.83
CA GLY A 106 0.30 -5.26 1.78
C GLY A 106 0.44 -4.48 0.47
N LEU A 107 0.03 -5.06 -0.66
CA LEU A 107 0.08 -4.44 -1.98
C LEU A 107 -1.32 -4.07 -2.48
N ALA A 108 -2.22 -5.04 -2.69
CA ALA A 108 -3.48 -4.78 -3.41
C ALA A 108 -4.46 -3.85 -2.67
N PHE A 109 -4.77 -4.14 -1.39
CA PHE A 109 -5.74 -3.39 -0.60
C PHE A 109 -5.35 -1.91 -0.36
N PRO A 110 -4.08 -1.59 -0.07
CA PRO A 110 -3.63 -0.21 0.05
C PRO A 110 -3.82 0.64 -1.21
N PHE A 111 -3.70 0.06 -2.40
CA PHE A 111 -3.91 0.81 -3.65
C PHE A 111 -5.38 1.10 -3.93
N ILE A 112 -6.30 0.28 -3.40
CA ILE A 112 -7.74 0.48 -3.55
C ILE A 112 -8.26 1.47 -2.51
N SER A 113 -7.79 1.40 -1.26
CA SER A 113 -8.37 2.13 -0.12
C SER A 113 -7.64 3.43 0.27
N LYS A 114 -6.37 3.62 -0.09
CA LYS A 114 -5.57 4.77 0.40
C LYS A 114 -5.59 5.94 -0.57
N ASN A 115 -6.52 6.87 -0.35
CA ASN A 115 -6.60 8.10 -1.16
C ASN A 115 -6.04 9.35 -0.50
N SER A 116 -5.68 9.31 0.78
CA SER A 116 -5.04 10.45 1.43
C SER A 116 -3.52 10.50 1.17
N TRP A 117 -2.96 11.71 1.13
CA TRP A 117 -1.51 11.92 0.93
C TRP A 117 -0.66 11.19 1.98
N ASN A 118 -1.05 11.26 3.26
CA ASN A 118 -0.36 10.57 4.36
C ASN A 118 -0.33 9.05 4.14
N GLN A 119 -1.48 8.46 3.81
CA GLN A 119 -1.58 7.01 3.61
C GLN A 119 -0.78 6.56 2.37
N ARG A 120 -0.75 7.35 1.30
CA ARG A 120 0.06 7.08 0.10
C ARG A 120 1.55 7.19 0.37
N ALA A 121 1.98 8.16 1.19
CA ALA A 121 3.38 8.27 1.61
C ALA A 121 3.82 7.07 2.46
N VAL A 122 2.97 6.59 3.37
CA VAL A 122 3.26 5.37 4.15
C VAL A 122 3.30 4.14 3.24
N LEU A 123 2.39 4.05 2.26
CA LEU A 123 2.42 2.98 1.27
C LEU A 123 3.73 3.00 0.47
N ALA A 124 4.12 4.16 -0.06
CA ALA A 124 5.39 4.32 -0.77
C ALA A 124 6.59 3.91 0.09
N PHE A 125 6.63 4.33 1.36
CA PHE A 125 7.68 3.90 2.28
C PHE A 125 7.73 2.38 2.43
N ASN A 126 6.59 1.73 2.67
CA ASN A 126 6.53 0.27 2.79
C ASN A 126 7.01 -0.44 1.50
N LEU A 127 6.61 0.06 0.33
CA LEU A 127 7.01 -0.48 -0.97
C LEU A 127 8.49 -0.30 -1.28
N LEU A 128 9.18 0.63 -0.63
CA LEU A 128 10.62 0.77 -0.75
C LEU A 128 11.34 -0.02 0.33
N PHE A 129 10.87 0.07 1.57
CA PHE A 129 11.50 -0.54 2.74
C PHE A 129 11.54 -2.06 2.65
N TRP A 130 10.40 -2.71 2.39
CA TRP A 130 10.33 -4.18 2.40
C TRP A 130 11.20 -4.83 1.31
N PRO A 131 11.18 -4.39 0.04
CA PRO A 131 12.09 -4.92 -0.96
C PRO A 131 13.57 -4.73 -0.64
N ILE A 132 13.95 -3.57 -0.08
CA ILE A 132 15.34 -3.34 0.35
C ILE A 132 15.72 -4.29 1.49
N LEU A 133 14.84 -4.43 2.49
CA LEU A 133 15.07 -5.30 3.64
C LEU A 133 15.22 -6.76 3.20
N PHE A 134 14.25 -7.30 2.46
CA PHE A 134 14.28 -8.69 2.02
C PHE A 134 15.38 -8.96 0.99
N GLY A 135 15.65 -8.00 0.10
CA GLY A 135 16.80 -8.05 -0.80
C GLY A 135 18.11 -8.14 0.00
N SER A 136 18.29 -7.29 1.00
CA SER A 136 19.49 -7.31 1.87
C SER A 136 19.62 -8.63 2.64
N ILE A 137 18.51 -9.17 3.14
CA ILE A 137 18.50 -10.47 3.85
C ILE A 137 19.03 -11.60 2.97
N ILE A 138 18.71 -11.65 1.67
CA ILE A 138 19.25 -12.67 0.74
C ILE A 138 20.78 -12.64 0.74
N TYR A 139 21.37 -11.46 0.62
CA TYR A 139 22.84 -11.31 0.64
C TYR A 139 23.41 -11.64 2.01
N ILE A 140 22.80 -11.14 3.09
CA ILE A 140 23.25 -11.44 4.46
C ILE A 140 23.26 -12.94 4.70
N ILE A 141 22.21 -13.67 4.32
CA ILE A 141 22.15 -15.14 4.45
C ILE A 141 23.30 -15.78 3.69
N ASN A 142 23.53 -15.41 2.43
CA ASN A 142 24.64 -15.96 1.65
C ASN A 142 26.01 -15.75 2.33
N TYR A 143 26.25 -14.56 2.87
CA TYR A 143 27.50 -14.23 3.56
C TYR A 143 27.61 -14.88 4.93
N THR A 144 26.50 -15.20 5.59
CA THR A 144 26.49 -15.71 6.97
C THR A 144 26.49 -17.23 7.05
N ILE A 145 25.93 -17.93 6.06
CA ILE A 145 25.93 -19.39 5.94
C ILE A 145 27.30 -20.05 6.19
N PRO A 146 28.45 -19.46 5.81
CA PRO A 146 29.74 -20.08 6.14
C PRO A 146 30.11 -20.05 7.63
N TYR A 147 29.54 -19.14 8.42
CA TYR A 147 30.01 -18.80 9.76
C TYR A 147 29.17 -19.38 10.92
N PHE A 148 27.94 -19.85 10.65
CA PHE A 148 27.01 -20.29 11.71
C PHE A 148 27.00 -21.80 11.97
N GLY A 149 27.95 -22.55 11.41
CA GLY A 149 27.90 -24.01 11.37
C GLY A 149 28.73 -24.64 12.47
N SER A 150 28.05 -25.34 13.40
CA SER A 150 28.69 -26.38 14.20
C SER A 150 29.02 -27.57 13.31
N PHE A 151 30.24 -28.09 13.42
CA PHE A 151 30.59 -29.39 12.85
C PHE A 151 29.66 -30.44 13.48
N GLY A 152 28.96 -31.22 12.65
CA GLY A 152 28.05 -32.25 13.15
C GLY A 152 28.83 -33.27 13.98
N GLU A 153 28.51 -33.38 15.28
CA GLU A 153 29.10 -34.38 16.18
C GLU A 153 28.43 -35.76 16.05
N VAL A 154 27.36 -35.88 15.25
CA VAL A 154 26.59 -37.12 15.07
C VAL A 154 26.20 -37.31 13.60
N GLY A 155 26.63 -38.44 13.01
CA GLY A 155 26.27 -38.87 11.66
C GLY A 155 27.15 -38.27 10.56
N SER A 156 28.11 -39.04 10.06
CA SER A 156 28.86 -38.71 8.83
C SER A 156 28.18 -39.33 7.60
N SER A 157 26.84 -39.41 7.63
CA SER A 157 26.02 -40.16 6.70
C SER A 157 25.41 -39.25 5.63
N SER A 158 25.11 -39.79 4.45
CA SER A 158 24.38 -39.10 3.39
C SER A 158 22.86 -39.09 3.59
N SER A 159 22.32 -39.83 4.55
CA SER A 159 20.88 -39.95 4.81
C SER A 159 20.41 -39.03 5.96
N ILE A 160 19.20 -38.47 5.84
CA ILE A 160 18.62 -37.65 6.92
C ILE A 160 18.28 -38.48 8.16
N ASP A 161 18.02 -39.77 7.97
CA ASP A 161 17.63 -40.73 9.02
C ASP A 161 18.78 -41.13 9.95
N GLU A 162 20.01 -40.74 9.62
CA GLU A 162 21.21 -41.01 10.42
C GLU A 162 21.83 -39.73 11.00
N ASN A 163 21.23 -38.57 10.71
CA ASN A 163 21.75 -37.26 11.05
C ASN A 163 20.76 -36.48 11.93
N ASN A 164 21.28 -35.57 12.75
CA ASN A 164 20.46 -34.54 13.37
C ASN A 164 19.81 -33.70 12.25
N VAL A 165 18.48 -33.58 12.29
CA VAL A 165 17.68 -32.87 11.27
C VAL A 165 18.13 -31.43 11.09
N VAL A 166 18.49 -30.74 12.19
CA VAL A 166 18.94 -29.34 12.16
C VAL A 166 20.27 -29.21 11.42
N ASP A 167 21.22 -30.09 11.72
CA ASP A 167 22.55 -30.09 11.11
C ASP A 167 22.49 -30.53 9.64
N TRP A 168 21.60 -31.49 9.32
CA TRP A 168 21.35 -31.94 7.96
C TRP A 168 20.83 -30.80 7.08
N TYR A 169 19.78 -30.09 7.53
CA TYR A 169 19.23 -28.97 6.76
C TYR A 169 20.19 -27.78 6.68
N TYR A 170 21.03 -27.58 7.69
CA TYR A 170 22.11 -26.59 7.65
C TYR A 170 23.13 -26.91 6.55
N ASN A 171 23.60 -28.16 6.48
CA ASN A 171 24.54 -28.60 5.45
C ASN A 171 23.90 -28.56 4.05
N ALA A 172 22.65 -28.98 3.92
CA ALA A 172 21.88 -28.86 2.68
C ALA A 172 21.74 -27.39 2.24
N LEU A 173 21.47 -26.48 3.19
CA LEU A 173 21.41 -25.05 2.94
C LEU A 173 22.76 -24.52 2.45
N LYS A 174 23.86 -24.87 3.14
CA LYS A 174 25.21 -24.43 2.78
C LYS A 174 25.62 -24.85 1.37
N ASN A 175 25.22 -26.05 0.94
CA ASN A 175 25.62 -26.58 -0.36
C ASN A 175 24.75 -26.06 -1.52
N ASN A 176 23.47 -25.76 -1.27
CA ASN A 176 22.51 -25.46 -2.33
C ASN A 176 22.07 -23.99 -2.39
N TYR A 177 22.29 -23.20 -1.34
CA TYR A 177 21.91 -21.80 -1.34
C TYR A 177 22.84 -20.98 -2.23
N SER A 178 22.24 -20.25 -3.17
CA SER A 178 22.96 -19.24 -3.95
C SER A 178 22.06 -18.06 -4.25
N TYR A 179 22.58 -16.85 -4.04
CA TYR A 179 21.86 -15.63 -4.43
C TYR A 179 21.78 -15.45 -5.95
N THR A 180 22.53 -16.22 -6.73
CA THR A 180 22.54 -16.18 -8.20
C THR A 180 21.74 -17.31 -8.85
N SER A 181 21.03 -18.14 -8.06
CA SER A 181 20.15 -19.16 -8.63
C SER A 181 19.04 -18.51 -9.45
N PHE A 182 18.57 -19.21 -10.49
CA PHE A 182 17.52 -18.70 -11.38
C PHE A 182 16.27 -18.22 -10.63
N TRP A 183 15.80 -19.01 -9.67
CA TRP A 183 14.63 -18.66 -8.86
C TRP A 183 14.92 -17.51 -7.89
N MET A 184 16.13 -17.40 -7.35
CA MET A 184 16.51 -16.26 -6.53
C MET A 184 16.59 -14.97 -7.34
N ILE A 185 17.01 -15.04 -8.60
CA ILE A 185 16.98 -13.91 -9.54
C ILE A 185 15.54 -13.48 -9.82
N ILE A 186 14.61 -14.43 -9.99
CA ILE A 186 13.17 -14.13 -10.15
C ILE A 186 12.64 -13.39 -8.91
N ILE A 187 12.95 -13.87 -7.71
CA ILE A 187 12.54 -13.22 -6.45
C ILE A 187 13.12 -11.81 -6.33
N GLN A 188 14.41 -11.64 -6.62
CA GLN A 188 15.06 -10.32 -6.62
C GLN A 188 14.43 -9.38 -7.65
N SER A 189 14.07 -9.89 -8.82
CA SER A 189 13.38 -9.11 -9.85
C SER A 189 12.00 -8.64 -9.37
N ILE A 190 11.27 -9.47 -8.63
CA ILE A 190 10.00 -9.06 -7.99
C ILE A 190 10.24 -7.90 -7.02
N TYR A 191 11.28 -7.97 -6.18
CA TYR A 191 11.62 -6.87 -5.27
C TYR A 191 11.98 -5.58 -6.00
N VAL A 192 12.74 -5.65 -7.10
CA VAL A 192 13.06 -4.49 -7.94
C VAL A 192 11.80 -3.86 -8.55
N ILE A 193 10.84 -4.68 -9.01
CA ILE A 193 9.56 -4.19 -9.54
C ILE A 193 8.75 -3.49 -8.44
N ILE A 194 8.65 -4.08 -7.25
CA ILE A 194 7.95 -3.47 -6.09
C ILE A 194 8.61 -2.14 -5.71
N PHE A 195 9.94 -2.07 -5.73
CA PHE A 195 10.69 -0.84 -5.48
C PHE A 195 10.35 0.24 -6.52
N GLY A 196 10.25 -0.13 -7.80
CA GLY A 196 9.78 0.75 -8.86
C GLY A 196 8.37 1.30 -8.62
N PHE A 197 7.44 0.44 -8.16
CA PHE A 197 6.10 0.87 -7.74
C PHE A 197 6.13 1.82 -6.53
N GLY A 198 7.05 1.62 -5.60
CA GLY A 198 7.29 2.53 -4.48
C GLY A 198 7.67 3.93 -4.96
N ILE A 199 8.62 4.03 -5.89
CA ILE A 199 9.03 5.30 -6.52
C ILE A 199 7.83 5.97 -7.20
N PHE A 200 7.06 5.22 -7.99
CA PHE A 200 5.88 5.74 -8.66
C PHE A 200 4.85 6.29 -7.66
N THR A 201 4.63 5.58 -6.56
CA THR A 201 3.70 5.98 -5.49
C THR A 201 4.16 7.27 -4.80
N ILE A 202 5.47 7.52 -4.67
CA ILE A 202 6.00 8.81 -4.18
C ILE A 202 5.58 9.95 -5.10
N PHE A 203 5.78 9.79 -6.42
CA PHE A 203 5.38 10.80 -7.38
C PHE A 203 3.87 11.03 -7.34
N GLU A 204 3.08 9.96 -7.23
CA GLU A 204 1.63 10.07 -7.09
C GLU A 204 1.22 10.84 -5.81
N ALA A 205 1.91 10.60 -4.70
CA ALA A 205 1.68 11.31 -3.45
C ALA A 205 2.06 12.80 -3.58
N ASP A 206 3.22 13.13 -4.16
CA ASP A 206 3.63 14.53 -4.36
C ASP A 206 2.68 15.26 -5.33
N LEU A 207 2.20 14.59 -6.38
CA LEU A 207 1.18 15.12 -7.29
C LEU A 207 -0.15 15.40 -6.55
N ALA A 208 -0.61 14.47 -5.72
CA ALA A 208 -1.80 14.67 -4.89
C ALA A 208 -1.63 15.88 -3.95
N ARG A 209 -0.45 16.05 -3.34
CA ARG A 209 -0.12 17.18 -2.46
C ARG A 209 -0.07 18.52 -3.21
N ARG A 210 0.62 18.58 -4.36
CA ARG A 210 0.85 19.82 -5.12
C ARG A 210 -0.36 20.29 -5.90
N TYR A 211 -1.05 19.37 -6.55
CA TYR A 211 -2.18 19.71 -7.42
C TYR A 211 -3.52 19.73 -6.68
N LYS A 212 -3.56 19.33 -5.40
CA LYS A 212 -4.81 19.12 -4.65
C LYS A 212 -5.80 18.32 -5.50
N ILE A 213 -5.30 17.29 -6.21
CA ILE A 213 -6.13 16.30 -6.89
C ILE A 213 -6.70 15.44 -5.76
N PHE A 214 -7.60 16.06 -4.99
CA PHE A 214 -8.58 15.33 -4.22
C PHE A 214 -9.42 14.65 -5.28
N TYR A 215 -9.20 13.34 -5.45
CA TYR A 215 -10.27 12.46 -5.89
C TYR A 215 -11.40 12.71 -4.87
N PHE A 216 -12.35 13.54 -5.28
CA PHE A 216 -13.34 14.17 -4.42
C PHE A 216 -14.40 13.16 -3.95
N ASP A 217 -14.29 11.91 -4.39
CA ASP A 217 -15.31 10.88 -4.20
C ASP A 217 -15.33 10.27 -2.80
N GLU A 218 -14.29 10.43 -1.97
CA GLU A 218 -14.24 9.71 -0.68
C GLU A 218 -14.56 10.52 0.57
N ARG A 219 -14.69 11.85 0.51
CA ARG A 219 -15.26 12.60 1.66
C ARG A 219 -16.79 12.58 1.71
N ILE A 220 -17.44 12.01 0.69
CA ILE A 220 -18.90 11.88 0.64
C ILE A 220 -19.37 10.56 1.29
N ASN A 221 -18.50 9.57 1.44
CA ASN A 221 -18.83 8.25 1.99
C ASN A 221 -17.97 7.92 3.20
N ASN A 222 -18.03 8.74 4.26
CA ASN A 222 -17.59 8.30 5.58
C ASN A 222 -18.84 7.78 6.33
N PRO A 223 -19.11 6.46 6.34
CA PRO A 223 -20.26 5.90 7.06
C PRO A 223 -20.12 5.99 8.59
N ASP A 224 -18.91 6.24 9.11
CA ASP A 224 -18.63 6.28 10.55
C ASP A 224 -18.74 7.67 11.20
N ASN A 225 -19.20 8.68 10.46
CA ASN A 225 -19.81 9.82 11.14
C ASN A 225 -21.22 9.39 11.55
N TYR A 226 -21.36 8.82 12.75
CA TYR A 226 -22.57 8.99 13.55
C TYR A 226 -22.81 10.50 13.61
N SER A 227 -23.60 10.97 12.64
CA SER A 227 -23.56 12.37 12.25
C SER A 227 -24.25 13.17 13.34
N MET A 228 -23.72 14.36 13.63
CA MET A 228 -24.39 15.36 14.48
C MET A 228 -25.87 15.55 14.09
N TYR A 229 -26.18 15.27 12.83
CA TYR A 229 -27.49 15.21 12.21
C TYR A 229 -28.43 14.12 12.76
N ASN A 230 -27.95 12.90 13.07
CA ASN A 230 -28.77 11.89 13.76
C ASN A 230 -29.12 12.35 15.17
N HIS A 231 -28.21 13.01 15.89
CA HIS A 231 -28.49 13.59 17.20
C HIS A 231 -29.46 14.78 17.15
N VAL A 232 -29.42 15.60 16.09
CA VAL A 232 -30.38 16.69 15.88
C VAL A 232 -31.76 16.15 15.48
N LEU A 233 -31.83 15.11 14.66
CA LEU A 233 -33.10 14.46 14.29
C LEU A 233 -33.71 13.69 15.46
N GLU A 234 -32.92 12.93 16.21
CA GLU A 234 -33.36 12.30 17.46
C GLU A 234 -33.82 13.36 18.47
N GLY A 235 -33.11 14.49 18.57
CA GLY A 235 -33.54 15.63 19.37
C GLY A 235 -34.91 16.16 18.94
N LYS A 236 -35.08 16.51 17.66
CA LYS A 236 -36.35 17.05 17.13
C LYS A 236 -37.51 16.05 17.23
N LEU A 237 -37.25 14.75 17.10
CA LEU A 237 -38.25 13.72 17.32
C LEU A 237 -38.64 13.61 18.80
N ASN A 238 -37.66 13.62 19.70
CA ASN A 238 -37.88 13.53 21.14
C ASN A 238 -38.55 14.77 21.74
N PHE A 239 -38.39 15.94 21.10
CA PHE A 239 -39.10 17.18 21.45
C PHE A 239 -40.45 17.34 20.73
N GLY A 240 -40.85 16.38 19.89
CA GLY A 240 -42.14 16.40 19.18
C GLY A 240 -42.25 17.47 18.09
N GLU A 241 -41.13 18.02 17.61
CA GLU A 241 -41.10 19.09 16.61
C GLU A 241 -41.40 18.60 15.19
N VAL A 242 -41.28 17.29 14.93
CA VAL A 242 -41.51 16.68 13.61
C VAL A 242 -42.17 15.31 13.78
N GLU A 243 -43.29 15.06 13.09
CA GLU A 243 -43.96 13.76 13.08
C GLU A 243 -43.16 12.71 12.30
N GLY A 244 -43.28 11.44 12.70
CA GLY A 244 -42.55 10.30 12.10
C GLY A 244 -42.74 10.16 10.58
N THR A 245 -43.85 10.65 10.05
CA THR A 245 -44.21 10.64 8.62
C THR A 245 -43.47 11.71 7.81
N GLU A 246 -42.96 12.76 8.44
CA GLU A 246 -42.29 13.90 7.80
C GLU A 246 -40.75 13.84 7.88
N ILE A 247 -40.19 12.91 8.65
CA ILE A 247 -38.74 12.73 8.84
C ILE A 247 -38.03 12.64 7.49
N GLY A 248 -38.59 11.91 6.51
CA GLY A 248 -37.99 11.77 5.18
C GLY A 248 -37.88 13.07 4.38
N LYS A 249 -38.81 14.03 4.57
CA LYS A 249 -38.74 15.35 3.93
C LYS A 249 -37.73 16.25 4.62
N GLU A 250 -37.70 16.22 5.95
CA GLU A 250 -36.72 16.98 6.74
C GLU A 250 -35.30 16.45 6.51
N LEU A 251 -35.14 15.12 6.37
CA LEU A 251 -33.88 14.49 5.99
C LEU A 251 -33.35 15.05 4.66
N LYS A 252 -34.22 15.16 3.65
CA LYS A 252 -33.87 15.71 2.33
C LYS A 252 -33.56 17.21 2.40
N ARG A 253 -34.28 17.98 3.20
CA ARG A 253 -34.02 19.42 3.41
C ARG A 253 -32.65 19.64 4.04
N LEU A 254 -32.37 18.96 5.14
CA LEU A 254 -31.10 19.08 5.86
C LEU A 254 -29.91 18.58 5.02
N ASN A 255 -30.08 17.51 4.23
CA ASN A 255 -29.05 17.07 3.28
C ASN A 255 -28.74 18.12 2.20
N LYS A 256 -29.76 18.87 1.77
CA LYS A 256 -29.59 19.95 0.80
C LYS A 256 -28.90 21.15 1.45
N GLU A 257 -29.31 21.54 2.66
CA GLU A 257 -28.68 22.63 3.41
C GLU A 257 -27.22 22.35 3.73
N GLU A 258 -26.87 21.11 4.09
CA GLU A 258 -25.48 20.73 4.34
C GLU A 258 -24.64 20.76 3.05
N ARG A 259 -25.19 20.26 1.93
CA ARG A 259 -24.52 20.38 0.62
C ARG A 259 -24.28 21.84 0.24
N ASP A 260 -25.28 22.69 0.42
CA ASP A 260 -25.18 24.12 0.12
C ASP A 260 -24.18 24.81 1.07
N TYR A 261 -24.13 24.43 2.35
CA TYR A 261 -23.15 24.94 3.32
C TYR A 261 -21.72 24.52 2.98
N GLN A 262 -21.49 23.26 2.62
CA GLN A 262 -20.20 22.75 2.19
C GLN A 262 -19.73 23.41 0.88
N GLU A 263 -20.66 23.67 -0.06
CA GLU A 263 -20.38 24.41 -1.27
C GLU A 263 -19.97 25.86 -0.97
N ASN A 264 -20.66 26.53 -0.04
CA ASN A 264 -20.31 27.89 0.40
C ASN A 264 -18.95 27.96 1.10
N LEU A 265 -18.63 27.00 1.97
CA LEU A 265 -17.29 26.89 2.58
C LEU A 265 -16.20 26.70 1.51
N ARG A 266 -16.45 25.86 0.50
CA ARG A 266 -15.55 25.65 -0.63
C ARG A 266 -15.32 26.94 -1.42
N ILE A 267 -16.39 27.69 -1.71
CA ILE A 267 -16.31 28.97 -2.42
C ILE A 267 -15.49 29.99 -1.61
N ASN A 268 -15.73 30.08 -0.30
CA ASN A 268 -15.01 30.99 0.60
C ASN A 268 -13.51 30.66 0.67
N TYR A 269 -13.16 29.37 0.81
CA TYR A 269 -11.78 28.92 0.79
C TYR A 269 -11.04 29.23 -0.53
N ILE A 270 -11.72 29.06 -1.67
CA ILE A 270 -11.16 29.41 -2.98
C ILE A 270 -10.97 30.93 -3.11
N MET A 271 -11.91 31.74 -2.62
CA MET A 271 -11.79 33.20 -2.62
C MET A 271 -10.62 33.66 -1.74
N GLU A 272 -10.43 33.06 -0.58
CA GLU A 272 -9.34 33.38 0.34
C GLU A 272 -7.97 33.03 -0.26
N LEU A 273 -7.85 31.87 -0.92
CA LEU A 273 -6.63 31.49 -1.65
C LEU A 273 -6.32 32.44 -2.82
N LYS A 274 -7.33 32.95 -3.52
CA LYS A 274 -7.15 33.97 -4.56
C LYS A 274 -6.68 35.30 -3.97
N LYS A 275 -7.27 35.73 -2.85
CA LYS A 275 -6.88 36.94 -2.13
C LYS A 275 -5.41 36.87 -1.70
N LYS A 276 -5.01 35.78 -1.04
CA LYS A 276 -3.61 35.51 -0.64
C LYS A 276 -2.65 35.47 -1.84
N ARG A 277 -3.05 34.93 -2.99
CA ARG A 277 -2.24 34.96 -4.22
C ARG A 277 -2.11 36.36 -4.81
N HIS A 278 -3.17 37.16 -4.79
CA HIS A 278 -3.17 38.52 -5.29
C HIS A 278 -2.32 39.44 -4.40
N GLU A 279 -2.43 39.29 -3.08
CA GLU A 279 -1.60 40.00 -2.09
C GLU A 279 -0.11 39.65 -2.28
N ARG A 280 0.23 38.37 -2.47
CA ARG A 280 1.62 37.96 -2.77
C ARG A 280 2.13 38.53 -4.09
N LYS A 281 1.29 38.65 -5.12
CA LYS A 281 1.68 39.29 -6.40
C LYS A 281 1.87 40.80 -6.24
N ASN A 282 1.00 41.48 -5.50
CA ASN A 282 1.11 42.92 -5.25
C ASN A 282 2.33 43.24 -4.38
N ALA A 283 2.61 42.44 -3.35
CA ALA A 283 3.81 42.58 -2.52
C ALA A 283 5.11 42.39 -3.32
N LYS A 284 5.12 41.46 -4.29
CA LYS A 284 6.27 41.29 -5.20
C LYS A 284 6.46 42.48 -6.15
N LYS A 285 5.37 43.06 -6.68
CA LYS A 285 5.42 44.27 -7.53
C LYS A 285 5.88 45.50 -6.74
N SER A 286 5.39 45.67 -5.51
CA SER A 286 5.78 46.79 -4.64
C SER A 286 7.26 46.74 -4.23
N LYS A 287 7.85 45.56 -4.05
CA LYS A 287 9.31 45.42 -3.83
C LYS A 287 10.17 45.83 -5.03
N HIS A 288 9.64 45.77 -6.25
CA HIS A 288 10.38 46.15 -7.46
C HIS A 288 10.36 47.67 -7.67
N ASN A 289 9.24 48.34 -7.38
CA ASN A 289 9.10 49.80 -7.50
C ASN A 289 9.79 50.61 -6.39
N LYS A 290 10.37 49.97 -5.37
CA LYS A 290 11.17 50.65 -4.32
C LYS A 290 12.68 50.64 -4.61
N LYS A 291 13.12 50.02 -5.71
CA LYS A 291 14.54 49.90 -6.11
C LYS A 291 14.91 50.76 -7.34
N THR A 292 14.01 51.63 -7.77
CA THR A 292 14.22 52.71 -8.75
C THR A 292 13.92 54.02 -8.06
#